data_AF-A0A9D1U968-F1
#
_entry.id   AF-A0A9D1U968-F1
#
_cell.length_a   1.000
_cell.length_b   1.000
_cell.length_c   1.000
_cell.angle_alpha   90.00
_cell.angle_beta   90.00
_cell.angle_gamma   90.00
#
_symmetry.space_group_name_H-M   'P 1'
#
loop_
_entity.id
_entity.type
_entity.pdbx_description
1 polymer ?
#
loop_
_entity_poly.entity_id
_entity_poly.type
_entity_poly.pdbx_seq_one_letter_code
_entity_poly.pdbx_strand_id
1 'polypeptide(L)' 'MKRLIASLAAVAVLGMAGQALALEKKINIFNGAQYDIYTLYLSPTNANAWEENVLKQGTLPNGDKV' A
#
# COMPACT_ATOMS: atom_id res chain seq x y z
N MET A 1 -19.45 -21.59 -31.27
CA MET A 1 -18.88 -22.05 -29.97
C MET A 1 -17.41 -21.68 -29.78
N LYS A 2 -16.50 -21.91 -30.75
CA LYS A 2 -15.07 -21.53 -30.61
C LYS A 2 -14.81 -20.03 -30.34
N ARG A 3 -15.63 -19.14 -30.92
CA ARG A 3 -15.54 -17.68 -30.75
C ARG A 3 -16.03 -17.17 -29.37
N LEU A 4 -16.87 -17.95 -28.69
CA LEU A 4 -17.40 -17.62 -27.35
C LEU A 4 -16.42 -18.02 -26.23
N ILE A 5 -15.63 -19.07 -26.46
CA ILE A 5 -14.60 -19.53 -25.52
C ILE A 5 -13.41 -18.56 -25.52
N ALA A 6 -13.05 -18.02 -26.68
CA ALA A 6 -11.98 -17.03 -26.81
C ALA A 6 -12.28 -15.70 -26.08
N SER A 7 -13.55 -15.25 -26.08
CA SER A 7 -13.96 -14.04 -25.37
C SER A 7 -14.04 -14.21 -23.85
N LEU A 8 -14.36 -15.41 -23.36
CA LEU A 8 -14.38 -15.68 -21.91
C LEU A 8 -12.96 -15.73 -21.31
N ALA A 9 -11.98 -16.24 -22.07
CA ALA A 9 -10.58 -16.22 -21.67
C ALA A 9 -10.01 -14.78 -21.59
N ALA A 10 -10.43 -13.89 -22.49
CA ALA A 10 -9.99 -12.48 -22.49
C ALA A 10 -10.49 -11.70 -21.26
N VAL A 11 -11.69 -12.02 -20.74
CA VAL A 11 -12.24 -11.40 -19.53
C VAL A 11 -11.56 -11.95 -18.26
N ALA A 12 -11.20 -13.23 -18.24
CA ALA A 12 -10.50 -13.84 -17.11
C ALA A 12 -9.09 -13.24 -16.87
N VAL A 13 -8.40 -12.81 -17.93
CA VAL A 13 -7.08 -12.16 -17.82
C VAL A 13 -7.20 -10.74 -17.23
N LEU A 14 -8.31 -10.03 -17.47
CA LEU A 14 -8.56 -8.70 -16.90
C LEU A 14 -8.91 -8.74 -15.40
N GLY A 15 -9.43 -9.85 -14.89
CA GLY A 15 -9.78 -10.02 -13.48
C GLY A 15 -8.58 -10.19 -12.53
N MET A 16 -7.40 -10.53 -13.06
CA MET A 16 -6.17 -10.70 -12.27
C MET A 16 -5.35 -9.41 -12.11
N ALA A 17 -5.76 -8.33 -12.78
CA ALA A 17 -5.09 -7.02 -12.71
C ALA A 17 -5.71 -6.09 -11.66
N GLY A 18 -6.30 -6.66 -10.60
CA GLY A 18 -6.49 -5.96 -9.32
C GLY A 18 -5.13 -5.74 -8.65
N GLN A 19 -4.20 -5.13 -9.40
CA GLN A 19 -2.98 -4.58 -8.86
C GLN A 19 -3.44 -3.69 -7.73
N ALA A 20 -2.93 -3.94 -6.53
CA ALA A 20 -3.00 -2.99 -5.44
C ALA A 20 -2.52 -1.66 -6.01
N LEU A 21 -3.46 -0.80 -6.38
CA LEU A 21 -3.17 0.59 -6.70
C LEU A 21 -2.80 1.18 -5.36
N ALA A 22 -1.56 0.93 -4.94
CA ALA A 22 -0.95 1.56 -3.80
C ALA A 22 -1.10 3.05 -4.07
N LEU A 23 -2.03 3.65 -3.33
CA LEU A 23 -2.37 5.04 -3.48
C LEU A 23 -1.05 5.79 -3.25
N GLU A 24 -0.44 6.39 -4.28
CA GLU A 24 0.73 7.26 -4.12
C GLU A 24 0.27 8.54 -3.40
N LYS A 25 -0.07 8.40 -2.12
CA LYS A 25 -0.31 9.52 -1.23
C LYS A 25 1.02 9.88 -0.59
N LYS A 26 1.50 11.07 -0.93
CA LYS A 26 2.56 11.73 -0.16
C LYS A 26 1.96 12.22 1.16
N ILE A 27 2.18 11.46 2.23
CA ILE A 27 1.83 11.84 3.60
C ILE A 27 3.12 12.30 4.26
N ASN A 28 3.15 13.52 4.80
CA ASN A 28 4.26 13.98 5.63
C ASN A 28 3.94 13.64 7.08
N ILE A 29 4.87 12.98 7.78
CA ILE A 29 4.70 12.54 9.16
C ILE A 29 5.77 13.20 10.00
N PHE A 30 5.39 13.81 11.13
CA PHE A 30 6.31 14.42 12.09
C PHE A 30 6.27 13.63 13.40
N ASN A 31 7.43 13.19 13.90
CA ASN A 31 7.53 12.52 15.19
C ASN A 31 7.66 13.56 16.32
N GLY A 32 6.52 13.94 16.89
CA GLY A 32 6.47 14.80 18.08
C GLY A 32 6.57 14.04 19.42
N ALA A 33 6.80 12.72 19.41
CA ALA A 33 6.98 11.96 20.63
C ALA A 33 8.40 12.15 21.19
N GLN A 34 8.62 11.84 22.47
CA GLN A 34 9.94 11.94 23.10
C GLN A 34 10.86 10.74 22.80
N TYR A 35 10.46 9.85 21.89
CA TYR A 35 11.15 8.61 21.57
C TYR A 35 11.24 8.43 20.06
N ASP A 36 12.23 7.65 19.63
CA ASP A 36 12.40 7.25 18.23
C ASP A 36 11.37 6.18 17.83
N ILE A 37 10.87 6.27 16.61
CA ILE A 37 9.93 5.30 16.04
C ILE A 37 10.69 4.37 15.08
N TYR A 38 10.76 3.09 15.44
CA TYR A 38 11.48 2.07 14.65
C TYR A 38 10.62 1.42 13.55
N THR A 39 9.30 1.50 13.67
CA THR A 39 8.38 0.88 12.70
C THR A 39 7.06 1.64 12.67
N LEU A 40 6.58 1.97 11.47
CA LEU A 40 5.32 2.68 11.30
C LEU A 40 4.52 2.11 10.13
N TYR A 41 3.35 1.55 10.43
CA TYR A 41 2.40 1.08 9.42
C TYR A 41 1.20 2.02 9.36
N LEU A 42 0.80 2.40 8.14
CA LEU A 42 -0.34 3.26 7.88
C LEU A 42 -1.28 2.56 6.90
N SER A 43 -2.43 2.14 7.42
CA SER A 43 -3.49 1.48 6.63
C SER A 43 -4.68 2.42 6.49
N PRO A 44 -5.21 2.65 5.27
CA PRO A 44 -6.46 3.37 5.10
C PRO A 44 -7.64 2.57 5.69
N THR A 45 -8.76 3.24 5.98
CA THR A 45 -9.92 2.63 6.66
C THR A 45 -10.59 1.50 5.87
N ASN A 46 -10.31 1.38 4.58
CA ASN A 46 -10.80 0.32 3.70
C ASN A 46 -9.78 -0.81 3.47
N ALA A 47 -8.61 -0.78 4.12
CA ALA A 47 -7.64 -1.85 4.06
C ALA A 47 -8.08 -3.02 4.94
N ASN A 48 -7.97 -4.23 4.40
CA ASN A 48 -8.32 -5.48 5.09
C ASN A 48 -7.08 -6.22 5.63
N ALA A 49 -5.90 -5.62 5.47
CA ALA A 49 -4.61 -6.11 5.95
C ALA A 49 -3.70 -4.92 6.32
N TRP A 50 -2.63 -5.20 7.06
CA TRP A 50 -1.57 -4.24 7.28
C TRP A 50 -0.90 -3.90 5.94
N GLU A 51 -0.66 -2.61 5.72
CA GLU A 51 0.06 -2.12 4.54
C GLU A 51 1.58 -2.16 4.78
N GLU A 52 2.38 -1.62 3.86
CA GLU A 52 3.84 -1.58 4.00
C GLU A 52 4.31 -0.66 5.13
N ASN A 53 5.50 -0.95 5.68
CA ASN A 53 6.16 -0.07 6.64
C ASN A 53 6.57 1.23 5.93
N VAL A 54 6.04 2.35 6.41
CA VAL A 54 6.28 3.68 5.84
C VAL A 54 7.73 4.11 6.02
N LEU A 55 8.39 3.66 7.08
CA LEU A 55 9.80 3.96 7.32
C LEU A 55 10.73 3.10 6.44
N LYS A 56 10.20 2.09 5.75
CA LYS A 56 10.93 1.07 4.98
C LYS A 56 11.98 0.35 5.84
N GLN A 57 13.18 0.91 5.94
CA GLN A 57 14.31 0.40 6.72
C GLN A 57 14.90 1.44 7.70
N GLY A 58 14.29 2.62 7.79
CA GLY A 58 14.74 3.73 8.64
C GLY A 58 14.11 3.71 10.02
N THR A 59 14.76 4.42 10.94
CA THR A 59 14.15 4.91 12.18
C THR A 59 13.67 6.33 11.93
N LEU A 60 12.56 6.75 12.51
CA LEU A 60 12.11 8.14 12.53
C LEU A 60 12.44 8.74 13.91
N PRO A 61 13.55 9.49 14.04
CA PRO A 61 13.96 10.05 15.33
C PRO A 61 12.93 11.01 15.92
N ASN A 62 12.99 11.22 17.23
CA ASN A 62 12.27 12.31 17.88
C ASN A 62 12.62 13.66 17.22
N GLY A 63 11.59 14.41 16.81
CA GLY A 63 11.75 15.73 16.21
C GLY A 63 11.97 15.73 14.69
N ASP A 64 12.02 14.56 14.06
CA ASP A 64 12.23 14.42 12.62
C ASP A 64 10.92 14.19 11.85
N LYS A 65 11.02 14.23 10.51
CA LYS A 65 9.91 14.01 9.58
C LYS A 65 10.28 13.11 8.41
N VAL A 66 9.27 12.45 7.85
CA VAL A 66 9.34 11.62 6.62
C VAL A 66 8.18 11.92 5.69
#